data_AF-A0A7N5KBZ3-F1
#
_entry.id   AF-A0A7N5KBZ3-F1
#
_cell.length_a   1.000
_cell.length_b   1.000
_cell.length_c   1.000
_cell.angle_alpha   90.00
_cell.angle_beta   90.00
_cell.angle_gamma   90.00
#
_symmetry.space_group_name_H-M   'P 1'
#
loop_
_entity.id
_entity.type
_entity.pdbx_description
1 polymer ?
#
loop_
_entity_poly.entity_id
_entity_poly.type
_entity_poly.pdbx_seq_one_letter_code
_entity_poly.pdbx_strand_id
1 'polypeptide(L)'
;SHFCSYEEEKPLRGSGKDALPTYDALAQMEYLDMVLNESLRLYPAAGRLERMCKKDVEISGVFIPKRTLVIVPTFSLHRDLDLWPEPEEFRPESKKNEDSINPYTYMPFGTGPRNCLGMRFAIMNMKLALVRVLEELLLPTLQRNTGQRENFLHSVLLMFF
;
A
#
# COMPACT_ATOMS: atom_id res chain seq x y z
N SER A 1 14.91 -7.64 -18.20
CA SER A 1 14.13 -8.50 -19.12
C SER A 1 12.80 -9.01 -18.54
N HIS A 2 12.35 -8.58 -17.35
CA HIS A 2 11.11 -9.11 -16.73
C HIS A 2 9.91 -8.13 -16.71
N PHE A 3 10.04 -6.91 -17.26
CA PHE A 3 8.96 -5.90 -17.28
C PHE A 3 7.98 -6.02 -18.47
N CYS A 4 8.15 -7.01 -19.35
CA CYS A 4 7.46 -7.09 -20.65
C CYS A 4 6.45 -8.26 -20.73
N SER A 5 5.78 -8.62 -19.64
CA SER A 5 4.82 -9.75 -19.63
C SER A 5 3.44 -9.45 -19.04
N TYR A 6 3.03 -8.17 -19.00
CA TYR A 6 1.63 -7.82 -18.69
C TYR A 6 0.92 -7.34 -19.96
N GLU A 7 0.61 -8.29 -20.84
CA GLU A 7 -0.44 -8.14 -21.85
C GLU A 7 -1.69 -8.88 -21.37
N GLU A 8 -2.85 -8.25 -21.58
CA GLU A 8 -4.22 -8.71 -21.28
C GLU A 8 -4.83 -8.33 -19.91
N GLU A 9 -4.81 -7.04 -19.56
CA GLU A 9 -5.95 -6.47 -18.82
C GLU A 9 -6.94 -5.84 -19.83
N LYS A 10 -8.23 -6.16 -19.68
CA LYS A 10 -9.35 -5.54 -20.42
C LYS A 10 -9.16 -4.03 -20.56
N PRO A 11 -9.61 -3.40 -21.66
CA PRO A 11 -9.39 -1.97 -21.85
C PRO A 11 -9.92 -1.20 -20.64
N LEU A 12 -9.01 -0.54 -19.93
CA LEU A 12 -9.22 0.25 -18.71
C LEU A 12 -10.22 1.41 -18.88
N ARG A 13 -10.69 1.62 -20.11
CA ARG A 13 -11.48 2.76 -20.54
C ARG A 13 -12.97 2.41 -20.59
N GLY A 14 -13.78 3.24 -19.93
CA GLY A 14 -15.12 3.51 -20.44
C GLY A 14 -15.01 4.06 -21.87
N SER A 15 -16.00 3.84 -22.74
CA SER A 15 -15.91 4.25 -24.14
C SER A 15 -15.58 5.76 -24.31
N GLY A 16 -14.33 6.11 -24.61
CA GLY A 16 -13.87 7.48 -24.85
C GLY A 16 -12.39 7.70 -24.53
N LYS A 17 -11.74 8.68 -25.18
CA LYS A 17 -10.30 8.97 -24.98
C LYS A 17 -9.97 9.56 -23.60
N ASP A 18 -10.99 10.12 -22.93
CA ASP A 18 -10.89 10.82 -21.63
C ASP A 18 -11.73 10.15 -20.51
N ALA A 19 -12.32 8.99 -20.80
CA ALA A 19 -13.23 8.33 -19.86
C ALA A 19 -12.48 7.91 -18.58
N LEU A 20 -13.06 8.25 -17.42
CA LEU A 20 -12.58 7.80 -16.13
C LEU A 20 -12.74 6.27 -16.01
N PRO A 21 -11.78 5.57 -15.37
CA PRO A 21 -11.97 4.19 -14.97
C PRO A 21 -13.26 4.06 -14.14
N THR A 22 -14.04 3.01 -14.40
CA THR A 22 -15.23 2.74 -13.59
C THR A 22 -14.81 2.25 -12.20
N TYR A 23 -15.71 2.37 -11.22
CA TYR A 23 -15.49 1.84 -9.89
C TYR A 23 -15.13 0.35 -9.92
N ASP A 24 -15.87 -0.45 -10.69
CA ASP A 24 -15.65 -1.89 -10.80
C ASP A 24 -14.30 -2.22 -11.45
N ALA A 25 -13.87 -1.45 -12.45
CA ALA A 25 -12.55 -1.62 -13.06
C ALA A 25 -11.43 -1.35 -12.05
N LEU A 26 -11.52 -0.25 -11.28
CA LEU A 26 -10.54 0.05 -10.23
C LEU A 26 -10.54 -1.02 -9.12
N ALA A 27 -11.72 -1.54 -8.76
CA ALA A 27 -11.84 -2.58 -7.75
C ALA A 27 -11.17 -3.90 -8.17
N GLN A 28 -11.09 -4.19 -9.48
CA GLN A 28 -10.48 -5.41 -10.04
C GLN A 28 -8.96 -5.32 -10.28
N MET A 29 -8.34 -4.15 -10.08
CA MET A 29 -6.89 -3.96 -10.25
C MET A 29 -6.09 -4.53 -9.07
N GLU A 30 -5.89 -5.85 -9.06
CA GLU A 30 -5.21 -6.56 -7.97
C GLU A 30 -3.74 -6.14 -7.80
N TYR A 31 -3.00 -5.96 -8.89
CA TYR A 31 -1.60 -5.54 -8.79
C TYR A 31 -1.47 -4.12 -8.22
N LEU A 32 -2.43 -3.24 -8.53
CA LEU A 32 -2.46 -1.90 -7.95
C LEU A 32 -2.78 -1.94 -6.44
N ASP A 33 -3.58 -2.90 -5.98
CA ASP A 33 -3.74 -3.17 -4.54
C ASP A 33 -2.43 -3.62 -3.90
N MET A 34 -1.68 -4.50 -4.55
CA MET A 34 -0.38 -4.97 -4.08
C MET A 34 0.60 -3.79 -3.92
N VAL A 35 0.72 -2.95 -4.96
CA VAL A 35 1.55 -1.73 -4.95
C VAL A 35 1.14 -0.79 -3.82
N LEU A 36 -0.16 -0.49 -3.68
CA LEU A 36 -0.64 0.41 -2.63
C LEU A 36 -0.41 -0.15 -1.23
N ASN A 37 -0.65 -1.45 -1.04
CA ASN A 37 -0.43 -2.09 0.25
C ASN A 37 1.06 -2.05 0.65
N GLU A 38 1.95 -2.33 -0.29
CA GLU A 38 3.39 -2.28 -0.03
C GLU A 38 3.88 -0.86 0.23
N SER A 39 3.37 0.13 -0.51
CA SER A 39 3.64 1.55 -0.25
C SER A 39 3.21 1.94 1.16
N LEU A 40 2.05 1.48 1.63
CA LEU A 40 1.55 1.76 2.97
C LEU A 40 2.28 0.97 4.07
N ARG A 41 2.92 -0.16 3.74
CA ARG A 41 3.78 -0.92 4.65
C ARG A 41 5.06 -0.13 4.95
N LEU A 42 5.73 0.32 3.90
CA LEU A 42 6.96 1.11 4.03
C LEU A 42 6.65 2.53 4.52
N TYR A 43 5.63 3.18 3.99
CA TYR A 43 5.35 4.59 4.27
C TYR A 43 3.91 4.77 4.75
N PRO A 44 3.57 4.28 5.96
CA PRO A 44 2.23 4.44 6.51
C PRO A 44 1.93 5.91 6.79
N ALA A 45 0.73 6.35 6.43
CA ALA A 45 0.26 7.70 6.74
C ALA A 45 0.24 7.99 8.26
N ALA A 46 0.05 6.96 9.08
CA ALA A 46 0.19 7.02 10.54
C ALA A 46 1.20 5.98 11.03
N GLY A 47 2.39 6.44 11.43
CA GLY A 47 3.48 5.58 11.90
C GLY A 47 3.31 4.99 13.31
N ARG A 48 2.25 5.37 14.02
CA ARG A 48 1.87 4.76 15.30
C ARG A 48 0.36 4.77 15.50
N LEU A 49 -0.13 3.83 16.30
CA LEU A 49 -1.50 3.81 16.81
C LEU A 49 -1.50 3.90 18.32
N GLU A 50 -2.56 4.46 18.88
CA GLU A 50 -2.69 4.65 20.32
C GLU A 50 -3.92 3.88 20.82
N ARG A 51 -3.79 3.27 22.01
CA ARG A 51 -4.85 2.52 22.68
C ARG A 51 -4.85 2.88 24.16
N MET A 52 -6.00 3.29 24.69
CA MET A 52 -6.15 3.58 26.12
C MET A 52 -6.62 2.32 26.86
N CYS A 53 -5.87 1.91 27.88
CA CYS A 53 -6.22 0.77 28.70
C CYS A 53 -7.46 1.09 29.58
N LYS A 54 -8.54 0.31 29.46
CA LYS A 54 -9.81 0.58 30.17
C LYS A 54 -9.91 -0.09 31.55
N LYS A 55 -9.07 -1.08 31.82
CA LYS A 55 -9.01 -1.86 33.06
C LYS A 55 -7.58 -2.37 33.25
N ASP A 56 -7.20 -2.69 34.48
CA ASP A 56 -5.92 -3.35 34.73
C ASP A 56 -5.87 -4.68 33.96
N VAL A 57 -4.77 -4.91 33.25
CA VAL A 57 -4.60 -6.08 32.39
C VAL A 57 -3.15 -6.54 32.42
N GLU A 58 -2.94 -7.84 32.31
CA GLU A 58 -1.63 -8.43 32.09
C GLU A 58 -1.58 -9.00 30.66
N ILE A 59 -0.60 -8.57 29.87
CA ILE A 59 -0.40 -9.01 28.49
C ILE A 59 1.04 -9.49 28.35
N SER A 60 1.23 -10.76 27.98
CA SER A 60 2.56 -11.36 27.80
C SER A 60 3.48 -11.18 29.02
N GLY A 61 2.93 -11.27 30.23
CA GLY A 61 3.66 -11.06 31.49
C GLY A 61 3.92 -9.59 31.86
N VAL A 62 3.40 -8.64 31.08
CA VAL A 62 3.51 -7.19 31.35
C VAL A 62 2.20 -6.68 31.95
N PHE A 63 2.27 -6.17 33.18
CA PHE A 63 1.14 -5.51 33.82
C PHE A 63 0.94 -4.09 33.29
N ILE A 64 -0.26 -3.81 32.78
CA ILE A 64 -0.66 -2.52 32.21
C ILE A 64 -1.82 -1.98 33.04
N PRO A 65 -1.59 -0.92 33.84
CA PRO A 65 -2.66 -0.29 34.61
C PRO A 65 -3.76 0.29 33.74
N LYS A 66 -4.96 0.41 34.31
CA LYS A 66 -6.06 1.18 33.78
C LYS A 66 -5.62 2.64 33.56
N ARG A 67 -6.11 3.24 32.49
CA ARG A 67 -5.77 4.60 32.01
C ARG A 67 -4.32 4.76 31.53
N THR A 68 -3.60 3.69 31.29
CA THR A 68 -2.32 3.73 30.57
C THR A 68 -2.55 3.85 29.06
N LEU A 69 -1.87 4.81 28.43
CA LEU A 69 -1.81 4.92 26.97
C LEU A 69 -0.75 3.95 26.43
N VAL A 70 -1.18 3.01 25.61
CA VAL A 70 -0.32 2.05 24.92
C VAL A 70 -0.12 2.52 23.48
N ILE A 71 1.13 2.63 23.06
CA ILE A 71 1.51 2.99 21.70
C ILE A 71 1.90 1.72 20.94
N VAL A 72 1.31 1.53 19.77
CA VAL A 72 1.65 0.48 18.81
C VAL A 72 2.48 1.12 17.70
N PRO A 73 3.79 0.83 17.60
CA PRO A 73 4.67 1.44 16.60
C PRO A 73 4.50 0.75 15.24
N THR A 74 3.44 1.09 14.50
CA THR A 74 3.12 0.48 13.20
C THR A 74 4.25 0.61 12.20
N PHE A 75 4.94 1.75 12.15
CA PHE A 75 6.07 1.96 11.25
C PHE A 75 7.21 0.94 11.46
N SER A 76 7.56 0.68 12.72
CA SER A 76 8.59 -0.31 13.08
C SER A 76 8.09 -1.74 12.88
N LEU A 77 6.84 -2.01 13.26
CA LEU A 77 6.21 -3.32 13.09
C LEU A 77 6.13 -3.75 11.61
N HIS A 78 5.91 -2.80 10.70
CA HIS A 78 5.85 -3.06 9.26
C HIS A 78 7.23 -3.33 8.63
N ARG A 79 8.31 -3.17 9.41
CA ARG A 79 9.71 -3.42 9.03
C ARG A 79 10.40 -4.46 9.91
N ASP A 80 9.65 -5.15 10.75
CA ASP A 80 10.20 -6.17 11.61
C ASP A 80 10.77 -7.31 10.76
N LEU A 81 12.06 -7.60 10.91
CA LEU A 81 12.78 -8.64 10.15
C LEU A 81 12.20 -10.04 10.39
N ASP A 82 11.62 -10.28 11.57
CA ASP A 82 11.02 -11.56 11.91
C ASP A 82 9.66 -11.77 11.20
N LEU A 83 9.05 -10.68 10.74
CA LEU A 83 7.74 -10.68 10.07
C LEU A 83 7.84 -10.44 8.55
N TRP A 84 8.85 -9.67 8.11
CA TRP A 84 9.01 -9.22 6.74
C TRP A 84 10.43 -9.51 6.25
N PRO A 85 10.63 -10.53 5.40
CA PRO A 85 11.91 -10.76 4.74
C PRO A 85 12.24 -9.58 3.82
N GLU A 86 13.41 -8.97 4.01
CA GLU A 86 13.87 -7.76 3.28
C GLU A 86 12.94 -6.56 3.53
N PRO A 87 12.81 -6.09 4.78
CA PRO A 87 11.75 -5.18 5.19
C PRO A 87 11.84 -3.77 4.58
N GLU A 88 13.01 -3.38 4.08
CA GLU A 88 13.23 -2.08 3.44
C GLU A 88 13.04 -2.13 1.92
N GLU A 89 12.93 -3.32 1.33
CA GLU A 89 12.70 -3.45 -0.11
C GLU A 89 11.22 -3.26 -0.45
N PHE A 90 10.96 -2.55 -1.54
CA PHE A 90 9.62 -2.40 -2.08
C PHE A 90 9.29 -3.60 -2.97
N ARG A 91 8.50 -4.54 -2.45
CA ARG A 91 8.08 -5.76 -3.15
C ARG A 91 6.55 -5.91 -3.11
N PRO A 92 5.80 -5.43 -4.12
CA PRO A 92 4.35 -5.53 -4.16
C PRO A 92 3.81 -6.95 -3.93
N GLU A 93 4.52 -7.96 -4.44
CA GLU A 93 4.13 -9.37 -4.34
C GLU A 93 4.40 -9.99 -2.96
N SER A 94 5.04 -9.25 -2.03
CA SER A 94 5.39 -9.72 -0.68
C SER A 94 4.16 -10.18 0.11
N LYS A 95 3.01 -9.54 -0.14
CA LYS A 95 1.75 -9.79 0.55
C LYS A 95 1.03 -11.07 0.10
N LYS A 96 1.50 -11.76 -0.95
CA LYS A 96 0.82 -12.92 -1.53
C LYS A 96 0.77 -14.15 -0.60
N ASN A 97 1.48 -14.11 0.54
CA ASN A 97 1.45 -15.13 1.60
C ASN A 97 0.49 -14.75 2.75
N GLU A 98 -0.66 -14.16 2.45
CA GLU A 98 -1.63 -13.60 3.40
C GLU A 98 -2.19 -14.61 4.41
N ASP A 99 -2.31 -15.90 4.05
CA ASP A 99 -3.03 -16.90 4.85
C ASP A 99 -2.32 -17.31 6.16
N SER A 100 -1.01 -17.07 6.28
CA SER A 100 -0.23 -17.45 7.48
C SER A 100 0.10 -16.28 8.41
N ILE A 101 -0.24 -15.05 8.04
CA ILE A 101 0.23 -13.84 8.73
C ILE A 101 -0.82 -13.35 9.72
N ASN A 102 -0.39 -13.09 10.95
CA ASN A 102 -1.26 -12.54 11.99
C ASN A 102 -1.84 -11.17 11.53
N PRO A 103 -3.17 -10.96 11.56
CA PRO A 103 -3.80 -9.73 11.06
C PRO A 103 -3.39 -8.46 11.82
N TYR A 104 -2.71 -8.59 12.96
CA TYR A 104 -2.16 -7.49 13.74
C TYR A 104 -0.71 -7.11 13.35
N THR A 105 -0.10 -7.73 12.34
CA THR A 105 1.23 -7.34 11.84
C THR A 105 1.17 -6.23 10.80
N TYR A 106 0.07 -6.14 10.04
CA TYR A 106 -0.16 -5.14 9.01
C TYR A 106 -1.41 -4.31 9.34
N MET A 107 -1.20 -3.06 9.75
CA MET A 107 -2.25 -2.17 10.28
C MET A 107 -2.13 -0.72 9.76
N PRO A 108 -2.00 -0.49 8.44
CA PRO A 108 -1.85 0.88 7.88
C PRO A 108 -3.05 1.77 8.15
N PHE A 109 -4.24 1.19 8.29
CA PHE A 109 -5.50 1.86 8.60
C PHE A 109 -6.00 1.55 10.03
N GLY A 110 -5.13 0.96 10.86
CA GLY A 110 -5.51 0.38 12.13
C GLY A 110 -6.39 -0.87 11.99
N THR A 111 -6.71 -1.47 13.13
CA THR A 111 -7.53 -2.69 13.23
C THR A 111 -8.50 -2.59 14.41
N GLY A 112 -9.57 -3.40 14.35
CA GLY A 112 -10.67 -3.43 15.32
C GLY A 112 -11.75 -2.36 15.08
N PRO A 113 -12.64 -2.13 16.06
CA PRO A 113 -13.84 -1.29 15.90
C PRO A 113 -13.55 0.22 15.73
N ARG A 114 -12.29 0.62 15.84
CA ARG A 114 -11.81 1.99 15.65
C ARG A 114 -10.77 2.06 14.53
N ASN A 115 -10.86 1.16 13.54
CA ASN A 115 -10.10 1.27 12.30
C ASN A 115 -10.57 2.47 11.48
N CYS A 116 -9.78 2.86 10.48
CA CYS A 116 -10.08 4.00 9.64
C CYS A 116 -11.40 3.81 8.89
N LEU A 117 -12.41 4.63 9.25
CA LEU A 117 -13.70 4.65 8.57
C LEU A 117 -13.56 4.98 7.07
N GLY A 118 -12.54 5.77 6.72
CA GLY A 118 -12.24 6.18 5.36
C GLY A 118 -11.38 5.21 4.55
N MET A 119 -11.03 4.02 5.07
CA MET A 119 -10.11 3.09 4.39
C MET A 119 -10.51 2.81 2.93
N ARG A 120 -11.76 2.39 2.70
CA ARG A 120 -12.25 2.06 1.35
C ARG A 120 -12.25 3.28 0.43
N PHE A 121 -12.63 4.44 0.96
CA PHE A 121 -12.60 5.69 0.21
C PHE A 121 -11.17 6.07 -0.19
N ALA A 122 -10.22 5.97 0.74
CA ALA A 122 -8.82 6.30 0.52
C ALA A 122 -8.18 5.37 -0.54
N ILE A 123 -8.37 4.05 -0.43
CA ILE A 123 -7.85 3.08 -1.42
C ILE A 123 -8.38 3.39 -2.83
N MET A 124 -9.69 3.60 -2.98
CA MET A 124 -10.28 3.88 -4.28
C MET A 124 -9.79 5.19 -4.91
N ASN A 125 -9.64 6.24 -4.11
CA ASN A 125 -9.10 7.52 -4.59
C ASN A 125 -7.61 7.42 -4.95
N MET A 126 -6.81 6.69 -4.17
CA MET A 126 -5.41 6.45 -4.49
C MET A 126 -5.27 5.67 -5.80
N LYS A 127 -6.10 4.63 -6.01
CA LYS A 127 -6.12 3.90 -7.28
C LYS A 127 -6.45 4.82 -8.46
N LEU A 128 -7.53 5.60 -8.35
CA LEU A 128 -7.94 6.53 -9.39
C LEU A 128 -6.84 7.56 -9.71
N ALA A 129 -6.23 8.14 -8.68
CA ALA A 129 -5.16 9.13 -8.85
C ALA A 129 -3.94 8.51 -9.53
N LEU A 130 -3.50 7.33 -9.10
CA LEU A 130 -2.36 6.63 -9.70
C LEU A 130 -2.61 6.29 -11.17
N VAL A 131 -3.78 5.75 -11.50
CA VAL A 131 -4.14 5.45 -12.89
C VAL A 131 -4.08 6.73 -13.75
N ARG A 132 -4.61 7.85 -13.27
CA ARG A 132 -4.55 9.12 -14.00
C ARG A 132 -3.14 9.65 -14.19
N VAL A 133 -2.31 9.60 -13.15
CA VAL A 133 -0.91 10.00 -13.24
C VAL A 133 -0.15 9.12 -14.24
N LEU A 134 -0.39 7.80 -14.22
CA LEU A 134 0.23 6.87 -15.16
C LEU A 134 -0.18 7.15 -16.60
N GLU A 135 -1.47 7.39 -16.85
CA GLU A 135 -2.02 7.67 -18.19
C GLU A 135 -1.54 9.01 -18.77
N GLU A 136 -1.57 10.07 -17.98
CA GLU A 136 -1.36 11.44 -18.48
C GLU A 136 0.11 11.87 -18.46
N LEU A 137 0.88 11.42 -17.47
CA LEU A 137 2.26 11.88 -17.27
C LEU A 137 3.29 10.84 -17.69
N LEU A 138 3.10 9.58 -17.31
CA LEU A 138 4.17 8.58 -17.43
C LEU A 138 4.19 7.90 -18.80
N LEU A 139 3.05 7.44 -19.32
CA LEU A 139 3.02 6.78 -20.63
C LEU A 139 3.49 7.70 -21.78
N PRO A 140 3.04 8.97 -21.90
CA PRO A 140 3.52 9.86 -22.96
C PRO A 140 5.02 10.21 -22.82
N THR A 141 5.52 10.32 -21.59
CA THR A 141 6.93 10.63 -21.32
C THR A 141 7.84 9.45 -21.64
N LEU A 142 7.42 8.22 -21.30
CA LEU A 142 8.16 7.00 -21.66
C LEU A 142 8.23 6.79 -23.18
N GLN A 143 7.15 7.10 -23.91
CA GLN A 143 7.16 7.05 -25.38
C GLN A 143 8.12 8.08 -25.99
N ARG A 144 8.21 9.29 -25.42
CA ARG A 144 9.15 10.34 -25.87
C ARG A 144 10.62 10.03 -25.56
N ASN A 145 10.90 9.32 -24.46
CA ASN A 145 12.27 9.04 -23.99
C ASN A 145 12.80 7.65 -24.37
N THR A 146 12.25 7.01 -25.41
CA THR A 146 12.64 5.66 -25.87
C THR A 146 14.13 5.51 -26.26
N GLY A 147 14.91 6.60 -26.34
CA GLY A 147 16.36 6.58 -26.55
C GLY A 147 17.24 6.47 -25.28
N GLN A 148 16.70 6.57 -24.06
CA GLN A 148 17.45 6.49 -22.79
C GLN A 148 16.71 5.59 -21.79
N ARG A 149 16.66 4.28 -22.08
CA ARG A 149 15.84 3.30 -21.32
C ARG A 149 16.34 2.97 -19.91
N GLU A 150 17.63 3.14 -19.60
CA GLU A 150 18.18 2.54 -18.35
C GLU A 150 18.10 3.46 -17.12
N ASN A 151 18.03 4.79 -17.29
CA ASN A 151 18.09 5.72 -16.15
C ASN A 151 16.72 6.28 -15.73
N PHE A 152 15.68 6.15 -16.56
CA PHE A 152 14.42 6.85 -16.33
C PHE A 152 13.49 6.13 -15.34
N LEU A 153 13.42 4.79 -15.39
CA LEU A 153 12.63 4.01 -14.43
C LEU A 153 13.17 4.17 -13.01
N HIS A 154 14.50 4.21 -12.85
CA HIS A 154 15.14 4.44 -11.56
C HIS A 154 14.86 5.86 -11.04
N SER A 155 14.82 6.86 -11.92
CA SER A 155 14.58 8.26 -11.54
C SER A 155 13.12 8.57 -11.22
N VAL A 156 12.16 7.86 -11.82
CA VAL A 156 10.72 8.00 -11.51
C VAL A 156 10.35 7.26 -10.23
N LEU A 157 10.93 6.07 -9.98
CA LEU A 157 10.76 5.40 -8.69
C LEU A 157 11.37 6.22 -7.54
N LEU A 158 12.57 6.79 -7.72
CA LEU A 158 13.23 7.66 -6.74
C LEU A 158 12.55 9.03 -6.55
N MET A 159 11.65 9.44 -7.45
CA MET A 159 10.88 10.68 -7.26
C MET A 159 9.63 10.48 -6.38
N PHE A 160 9.26 9.22 -6.11
CA PHE A 160 8.06 8.87 -5.33
C PHE A 160 8.35 7.98 -4.10
N PHE A 161 9.61 7.62 -3.82
CA PHE A 161 10.05 6.82 -2.67
C PHE A 161 11.43 7.26 -2.15
#